data_AF-A0A221PAP4-F1
#
_entry.id   AF-A0A221PAP4-F1
#
_cell.length_a   1.000
_cell.length_b   1.000
_cell.length_c   1.000
_cell.angle_alpha   90.00
_cell.angle_beta   90.00
_cell.angle_gamma   90.00
#
_symmetry.space_group_name_H-M   'P 1'
#
loop_
_entity.id
_entity.type
_entity.pdbx_description
1 polymer ?
#
loop_
_entity_poly.entity_id
_entity_poly.type
_entity_poly.pdbx_seq_one_letter_code
_entity_poly.pdbx_strand_id
1 'polypeptide(L)' 'MTGWQIAVLDGGPAHGLRVKVSGKPRVIQVTYPCQVEATSPDGVRAEAVHLYRRDYTITDEPLRYGFDVASP' A
#
# COMPACT_ATOMS: atom_id res chain seq x y z
N MET A 1 -0.13 22.45 -9.72
CA MET A 1 0.05 21.86 -8.37
C MET A 1 -0.65 20.51 -8.36
N THR A 2 0.07 19.41 -8.17
CA THR A 2 -0.57 18.11 -7.94
C THR A 2 -1.20 18.17 -6.55
N GLY A 3 -2.50 18.43 -6.49
CA GLY A 3 -3.25 18.47 -5.23
C GLY A 3 -3.16 17.14 -4.49
N TRP A 4 -3.25 17.22 -3.16
CA TRP A 4 -3.51 16.04 -2.33
C TRP A 4 -4.89 15.50 -2.63
N GLN A 5 -5.02 14.18 -2.72
CA GLN A 5 -6.31 13.49 -2.92
C GLN A 5 -6.44 12.30 -1.98
N ILE A 6 -7.67 12.00 -1.57
CA ILE A 6 -7.96 10.78 -0.82
C ILE A 6 -7.94 9.57 -1.76
N ALA A 7 -7.30 8.50 -1.29
CA ALA A 7 -7.32 7.19 -1.89
C ALA A 7 -7.78 6.15 -0.85
N VAL A 8 -8.45 5.11 -1.33
CA VAL A 8 -8.86 3.94 -0.56
C VAL A 8 -8.09 2.73 -1.09
N LEU A 9 -7.49 1.97 -0.17
CA LEU A 9 -6.91 0.66 -0.47
C LEU A 9 -8.00 -0.40 -0.46
N ASP A 10 -8.04 -1.22 -1.49
CA ASP A 10 -9.08 -2.20 -1.72
C ASP A 10 -8.52 -3.61 -1.87
N GLY A 11 -8.92 -4.48 -0.95
CA GLY A 11 -8.51 -5.88 -0.89
C GLY A 11 -7.26 -6.03 -0.03
N GLY A 12 -6.81 -7.27 0.17
CA GLY A 12 -5.58 -7.55 0.91
C GLY A 12 -5.58 -7.05 2.36
N PRO A 13 -4.39 -7.02 3.01
CA PRO A 13 -4.26 -6.74 4.44
C PRO A 13 -4.62 -5.32 4.89
N ALA A 14 -4.66 -4.36 3.97
CA ALA A 14 -4.92 -2.96 4.24
C ALA A 14 -6.26 -2.48 3.66
N HIS A 15 -7.18 -3.41 3.36
CA HIS A 15 -8.51 -3.07 2.83
C HIS A 15 -9.22 -2.03 3.69
N GLY A 16 -9.79 -1.01 3.04
CA GLY A 16 -10.52 0.08 3.68
C GLY A 16 -9.64 1.23 4.19
N LEU A 17 -8.31 1.09 4.19
CA LEU A 17 -7.41 2.16 4.61
C LEU A 17 -7.56 3.39 3.71
N ARG A 18 -7.78 4.56 4.32
CA ARG A 18 -7.88 5.85 3.64
C ARG A 18 -6.58 6.62 3.78
N VAL A 19 -5.97 7.00 2.67
CA VAL A 19 -4.68 7.72 2.64
C VAL A 19 -4.75 8.97 1.77
N LYS A 20 -3.94 9.98 2.09
CA LYS A 20 -3.74 11.15 1.22
C LYS A 20 -2.54 10.90 0.32
N VAL A 21 -2.75 10.99 -1.00
CA VAL A 21 -1.69 10.82 -2.00
C VAL A 21 -1.45 12.10 -2.78
N SER A 22 -0.20 12.36 -3.15
CA SER A 22 0.19 13.46 -4.01
C SER A 22 0.58 12.91 -5.39
N GLY A 23 0.16 13.57 -6.46
CA GLY A 23 0.56 13.21 -7.83
C GLY A 23 -0.04 11.91 -8.38
N LYS A 24 -1.05 11.32 -7.70
CA LYS A 24 -1.76 10.10 -8.13
C LYS A 24 -0.80 8.95 -8.50
N PRO A 25 0.06 8.48 -7.58
CA PRO A 25 1.10 7.48 -7.87
C PRO A 25 0.49 6.21 -8.46
N ARG A 26 1.25 5.46 -9.26
CA ARG A 26 0.74 4.22 -9.87
C ARG A 26 0.60 3.08 -8.85
N VAL A 27 1.45 3.08 -7.83
CA VAL A 27 1.55 2.02 -6.83
C VAL A 27 1.71 2.65 -5.44
N ILE A 28 1.10 2.02 -4.45
CA ILE A 28 1.31 2.29 -3.02
C ILE A 28 1.90 1.02 -2.40
N GLN A 29 2.98 1.17 -1.64
CA GLN A 29 3.56 0.10 -0.84
C GLN A 29 3.07 0.24 0.61
N VAL A 30 2.51 -0.84 1.16
CA VAL A 30 2.14 -0.95 2.57
C VAL A 30 3.04 -2.00 3.22
N THR A 31 3.57 -1.69 4.41
CA THR A 31 4.43 -2.61 5.16
C THR A 31 3.82 -2.95 6.51
N TYR A 32 3.97 -4.20 6.95
CA TYR A 32 3.63 -4.64 8.30
C TYR A 32 4.83 -5.33 8.94
N PRO A 33 5.15 -5.05 10.21
CA PRO A 33 6.27 -5.68 10.87
C PRO A 33 6.00 -7.18 11.07
N CYS A 34 6.97 -8.00 10.70
CA CYS A 34 6.94 -9.44 10.99
C CYS A 34 7.55 -9.69 12.37
N GLN A 35 6.94 -10.61 13.13
CA GLN A 35 7.57 -11.10 14.36
C GLN A 35 8.74 -12.01 14.01
N VAL A 36 9.91 -11.73 14.58
CA VAL A 36 11.11 -12.56 14.46
C VAL A 36 11.25 -13.36 15.76
N GLU A 37 11.18 -14.69 15.68
CA GLU A 37 11.13 -15.57 16.85
C GLU A 37 12.47 -15.71 17.60
N ALA A 38 13.59 -15.42 16.95
CA ALA A 38 14.94 -15.52 17.53
C ALA A 38 15.67 -14.17 17.50
N THR A 39 16.75 -14.05 18.27
CA THR A 39 17.67 -12.91 18.14
C THR A 39 18.11 -12.81 16.69
N SER A 40 17.77 -11.70 16.03
CA SER A 40 18.12 -11.55 14.62
C SER A 40 19.64 -11.49 14.47
N PRO A 41 20.23 -12.27 13.56
CA PRO A 41 21.62 -12.05 13.16
C PRO A 41 21.77 -10.59 12.76
N ASP A 42 22.78 -9.92 13.30
CA ASP A 42 23.17 -8.55 12.93
C ASP A 42 22.03 -7.50 12.96
N GLY A 43 21.00 -7.70 13.80
CA GLY A 43 19.91 -6.73 13.94
C GLY A 43 18.94 -6.69 12.74
N VAL A 44 18.88 -7.75 11.93
CA VAL A 44 17.95 -7.88 10.81
C VAL A 44 16.49 -7.68 11.26
N ARG A 45 15.70 -7.01 10.41
CA ARG A 45 14.25 -6.80 10.55
C ARG A 45 13.53 -7.43 9.38
N ALA A 46 12.34 -7.95 9.61
CA ALA A 46 11.47 -8.49 8.59
C ALA A 46 10.17 -7.68 8.53
N GLU A 47 9.75 -7.33 7.32
CA GLU A 47 8.51 -6.60 7.04
C GLU A 47 7.77 -7.34 5.92
N ALA A 48 6.47 -7.55 6.07
CA ALA A 48 5.60 -7.98 4.98
C ALA A 48 5.34 -6.77 4.08
N VAL A 49 5.53 -6.93 2.77
CA VAL A 49 5.31 -5.87 1.79
C VAL A 49 4.10 -6.21 0.94
N HIS A 50 3.15 -5.27 0.85
CA HIS A 50 1.94 -5.42 0.04
C HIS A 50 1.83 -4.25 -0.93
N LEU A 51 1.73 -4.56 -2.22
CA LEU A 51 1.58 -3.56 -3.27
C LEU A 51 0.10 -3.37 -3.63
N TYR A 52 -0.30 -2.11 -3.75
CA TYR A 52 -1.63 -1.71 -4.19
C TYR A 52 -1.49 -0.87 -5.45
N ARG A 53 -2.15 -1.29 -6.54
CA ARG A 53 -2.08 -0.62 -7.84
C ARG A 53 -3.28 0.29 -8.05
N ARG A 54 -3.04 1.47 -8.61
CA ARG A 54 -4.10 2.41 -8.94
C ARG A 54 -5.07 1.80 -9.95
N ASP A 55 -6.35 1.90 -9.65
CA ASP A 55 -7.42 1.66 -10.61
C ASP A 55 -7.57 2.89 -11.50
N TYR A 56 -7.29 2.73 -12.80
CA TYR A 56 -7.39 3.83 -13.77
C TYR A 56 -8.82 4.04 -14.28
N THR A 57 -9.75 3.13 -13.98
CA THR A 57 -11.18 3.32 -14.30
C THR A 57 -11.84 4.32 -13.34
N ILE A 58 -11.24 4.55 -12.16
CA ILE A 58 -11.68 5.56 -11.19
C ILE A 58 -10.89 6.86 -11.38
N THR A 59 -11.57 7.87 -11.91
CA THR A 59 -10.97 9.18 -12.23
C THR A 59 -11.15 10.22 -11.13
N ASP A 60 -12.19 10.06 -10.31
CA ASP A 60 -12.60 11.00 -9.26
C ASP A 60 -12.22 10.51 -7.85
N GLU A 61 -12.34 11.41 -6.88
CA GLU A 61 -12.00 11.14 -5.49
C GLU A 61 -13.17 10.45 -4.75
N PRO A 62 -12.93 9.41 -3.93
CA PRO A 62 -11.63 8.82 -3.61
C PRO A 62 -11.08 7.92 -4.72
N LEU A 63 -9.78 8.06 -5.00
CA LEU A 63 -9.07 7.13 -5.88
C LEU A 63 -9.11 5.72 -5.27
N ARG A 64 -9.13 4.68 -6.11
CA ARG A 64 -9.05 3.28 -5.66
C ARG A 64 -7.69 2.70 -5.99
N TYR A 65 -7.10 1.98 -5.05
CA TYR A 65 -5.91 1.17 -5.27
C TYR A 65 -6.20 -0.27 -4.88
N GLY A 66 -6.18 -1.19 -5.84
CA GLY A 66 -6.46 -2.60 -5.62
C GLY A 66 -5.21 -3.38 -5.19
N PHE A 67 -5.37 -4.31 -4.26
CA PHE A 67 -4.30 -5.22 -3.83
C PHE A 67 -3.78 -6.06 -5.01
N ASP A 68 -2.47 -6.05 -5.22
CA ASP A 68 -1.81 -6.86 -6.24
C ASP A 68 -1.35 -8.19 -5.65
N VAL A 69 -2.20 -9.20 -5.77
CA VAL A 69 -1.92 -10.58 -5.34
C VAL A 69 -0.78 -11.26 -6.12
N ALA A 70 -0.43 -10.74 -7.31
CA ALA A 70 0.62 -11.29 -8.15
C ALA A 70 1.98 -10.63 -7.91
N SER A 71 2.04 -9.58 -7.07
CA SER A 71 3.31 -8.98 -6.68
C SER A 71 4.03 -9.86 -5.64
N PRO A 72 5.34 -10.11 -5.85
CA PRO A 72 6.15 -10.97 -4.97
C PRO A 72 6.36 -10.39 -3.57
#